data_AF-A0AAU3MGV7-F1
#
_entry.id   AF-A0AAU3MGV7-F1
#
_cell.length_a   1.000
_cell.length_b   1.000
_cell.length_c   1.000
_cell.angle_alpha   90.00
_cell.angle_beta   90.00
_cell.angle_gamma   90.00
#
_symmetry.space_group_name_H-M   'P 1'
#
loop_
_entity.id
_entity.type
_entity.pdbx_description
1 polymer ?
#
loop_
_entity_poly.entity_id
_entity_poly.type
_entity_poly.pdbx_seq_one_letter_code
_entity_poly.pdbx_strand_id
1 'polypeptide(L)'
;MRDISTGPHATPLALDLALTIRHDGHGGVADDLGRPEALTAWVREHAEALPDTAGFEADAAALTEVREVRAAVRALFAHAVRPGDPSPADAHRLLPVSEAVRRLNAAAALTPTVPVLTWDDGATPLVRQEVRTPVPASDLLTAALARAAVGFLASDDRERLRACHAPRCVRYFLKDHPRQEWCKPSCGNRARVARHHERHRAEAVGD
;
A
#
# COMPACT_ATOMS: atom_id res chain seq x y z
N MET A 1 10.37 -14.43 14.12
CA MET A 1 9.43 -13.35 13.71
C MET A 1 10.18 -12.02 13.56
N ARG A 2 10.30 -11.46 12.34
CA ARG A 2 10.92 -10.13 12.14
C ARG A 2 9.85 -9.05 12.32
N ASP A 3 10.19 -7.96 12.99
CA ASP A 3 9.27 -6.84 13.20
C ASP A 3 9.00 -6.13 11.86
N ILE A 4 7.76 -6.20 11.38
CA ILE A 4 7.28 -5.54 10.15
C ILE A 4 6.82 -4.11 10.46
N SER A 5 6.61 -3.74 11.74
CA SER A 5 6.04 -2.44 12.11
C SER A 5 7.06 -1.30 12.02
N THR A 6 8.35 -1.64 12.17
CA THR A 6 9.47 -0.68 12.14
C THR A 6 10.67 -1.17 11.34
N GLY A 7 10.57 -2.38 10.74
CA GLY A 7 11.64 -2.99 9.96
C GLY A 7 11.69 -2.51 8.50
N PRO A 8 12.77 -2.84 7.75
CA PRO A 8 12.98 -2.45 6.35
C PRO A 8 11.89 -2.94 5.38
N HIS A 9 10.98 -3.83 5.84
CA HIS A 9 9.88 -4.39 5.06
C HIS A 9 8.54 -3.65 5.24
N ALA A 10 8.42 -2.76 6.23
CA ALA A 10 7.19 -1.99 6.49
C ALA A 10 6.79 -1.13 5.29
N THR A 11 7.79 -0.42 4.74
CA THR A 11 7.63 0.52 3.65
C THR A 11 7.21 -0.15 2.34
N PRO A 12 7.89 -1.21 1.87
CA PRO A 12 7.44 -1.95 0.70
C PRO A 12 6.01 -2.47 0.84
N LEU A 13 5.68 -3.13 1.96
CA LEU A 13 4.43 -3.86 2.08
C LEU A 13 3.18 -2.97 2.05
N ALA A 14 3.20 -1.82 2.72
CA ALA A 14 2.06 -0.89 2.71
C ALA A 14 1.84 -0.28 1.32
N LEU A 15 2.94 0.08 0.64
CA LEU A 15 2.89 0.62 -0.71
C LEU A 15 2.45 -0.46 -1.70
N ASP A 16 3.00 -1.67 -1.63
CA ASP A 16 2.66 -2.79 -2.50
C ASP A 16 1.18 -3.18 -2.38
N LEU A 17 0.63 -3.19 -1.16
CA LEU A 17 -0.81 -3.37 -0.95
C LEU A 17 -1.63 -2.29 -1.68
N ALA A 18 -1.26 -1.01 -1.54
CA ALA A 18 -1.94 0.07 -2.24
C ALA A 18 -1.81 -0.03 -3.77
N LEU A 19 -0.71 -0.62 -4.27
CA LEU A 19 -0.38 -0.77 -5.68
C LEU A 19 -1.09 -1.92 -6.39
N THR A 20 -1.80 -2.80 -5.68
CA THR A 20 -2.72 -3.80 -6.26
C THR A 20 -3.94 -3.16 -6.95
N ILE A 21 -4.12 -1.85 -6.81
CA ILE A 21 -5.02 -1.03 -7.63
C ILE A 21 -4.22 -0.39 -8.76
N ARG A 22 -4.58 -0.72 -10.00
CA ARG A 22 -3.87 -0.31 -11.21
C ARG A 22 -4.83 0.20 -12.28
N HIS A 23 -4.31 0.91 -13.27
CA HIS A 23 -5.11 1.32 -14.43
C HIS A 23 -5.35 0.10 -15.33
N ASP A 24 -6.57 -0.06 -15.84
CA ASP A 24 -6.98 -1.23 -16.65
C ASP A 24 -6.55 -1.16 -18.13
N GLY A 25 -6.20 0.04 -18.61
CA GLY A 25 -5.80 0.31 -19.99
C GLY A 25 -6.88 1.06 -20.80
N HIS A 26 -8.11 1.05 -20.32
CA HIS A 26 -9.32 1.54 -20.97
C HIS A 26 -9.95 2.76 -20.26
N GLY A 27 -9.27 3.32 -19.26
CA GLY A 27 -9.73 4.51 -18.52
C GLY A 27 -10.36 4.18 -17.18
N GLY A 28 -10.43 2.90 -16.81
CA GLY A 28 -10.87 2.44 -15.51
C GLY A 28 -9.72 1.92 -14.65
N VAL A 29 -10.11 1.16 -13.64
CA VAL A 29 -9.25 0.63 -12.61
C VAL A 29 -9.41 -0.89 -12.58
N ALA A 30 -8.29 -1.61 -12.65
CA ALA A 30 -8.22 -3.03 -12.37
C ALA A 30 -7.75 -3.27 -10.93
N ASP A 31 -8.29 -4.30 -10.33
CA ASP A 31 -8.00 -4.74 -8.97
C ASP A 31 -7.31 -6.11 -9.03
N ASP A 32 -6.03 -6.14 -8.69
CA ASP A 32 -5.24 -7.39 -8.68
C ASP A 32 -5.71 -8.34 -7.55
N LEU A 33 -6.42 -7.82 -6.53
CA LEU A 33 -7.06 -8.60 -5.47
C LEU A 33 -8.57 -8.76 -5.74
N GLY A 34 -8.92 -9.17 -6.95
CA GLY A 34 -10.32 -9.38 -7.37
C GLY A 34 -10.94 -10.70 -6.91
N ARG A 35 -10.12 -11.69 -6.53
CA ARG A 35 -10.54 -13.06 -6.15
C ARG A 35 -9.59 -13.64 -5.08
N PRO A 36 -10.05 -14.58 -4.23
CA PRO A 36 -9.25 -15.10 -3.13
C PRO A 36 -7.91 -15.68 -3.57
N GLU A 37 -7.87 -16.41 -4.68
CA GLU A 37 -6.66 -17.05 -5.19
C GLU A 37 -5.59 -16.05 -5.65
N ALA A 38 -6.02 -14.85 -6.06
CA ALA A 38 -5.09 -13.76 -6.33
C ALA A 38 -4.50 -13.19 -5.04
N LEU A 39 -5.27 -13.12 -3.96
CA LEU A 39 -4.74 -12.79 -2.63
C LEU A 39 -3.78 -13.88 -2.13
N THR A 40 -4.12 -15.16 -2.27
CA THR A 40 -3.19 -16.25 -1.95
C THR A 40 -1.86 -16.08 -2.70
N ALA A 41 -1.91 -15.86 -4.02
CA ALA A 41 -0.70 -15.66 -4.82
C ALA A 41 0.11 -14.44 -4.35
N TRP A 42 -0.55 -13.31 -4.12
CA TRP A 42 0.08 -12.09 -3.62
C TRP A 42 0.75 -12.31 -2.26
N VAL A 43 0.11 -13.00 -1.32
CA VAL A 43 0.70 -13.31 0.00
C VAL A 43 1.95 -14.18 -0.15
N ARG A 44 1.94 -15.18 -1.04
CA ARG A 44 3.11 -16.02 -1.32
C ARG A 44 4.27 -15.24 -1.92
N GLU A 45 3.99 -14.28 -2.81
CA GLU A 45 5.02 -13.38 -3.37
C GLU A 45 5.67 -12.50 -2.30
N HIS A 46 4.96 -12.22 -1.21
CA HIS A 46 5.43 -11.37 -0.09
C HIS A 46 5.80 -12.19 1.16
N ALA A 47 6.06 -13.49 1.03
CA ALA A 47 6.31 -14.40 2.16
C ALA A 47 7.48 -13.97 3.06
N GLU A 48 8.50 -13.29 2.52
CA GLU A 48 9.60 -12.74 3.34
C GLU A 48 9.13 -11.63 4.29
N ALA A 49 8.20 -10.80 3.82
CA ALA A 49 7.57 -9.74 4.61
C ALA A 49 6.39 -10.24 5.45
N LEU A 50 5.88 -11.45 5.17
CA LEU A 50 4.75 -12.09 5.84
C LEU A 50 5.13 -13.52 6.29
N PRO A 51 6.13 -13.69 7.19
CA PRO A 51 6.66 -15.01 7.53
C PRO A 51 5.63 -15.91 8.23
N ASP A 52 4.65 -15.33 8.91
CA ASP A 52 3.64 -16.06 9.69
C ASP A 52 2.42 -16.50 8.85
N THR A 53 2.43 -16.23 7.55
CA THR A 53 1.37 -16.63 6.60
C THR A 53 1.78 -17.83 5.75
N ALA A 54 2.71 -18.65 6.23
CA ALA A 54 3.11 -19.89 5.55
C ALA A 54 1.89 -20.83 5.41
N GLY A 55 1.62 -21.26 4.17
CA GLY A 55 0.44 -22.10 3.88
C GLY A 55 -0.90 -21.38 3.94
N PHE A 56 -0.91 -20.03 4.00
CA PHE A 56 -2.13 -19.25 3.92
C PHE A 56 -2.85 -19.48 2.59
N GLU A 57 -4.15 -19.80 2.68
CA GLU A 57 -5.08 -19.82 1.56
C GLU A 57 -6.19 -18.83 1.87
N ALA A 58 -6.40 -17.87 0.97
CA ALA A 58 -7.47 -16.90 1.14
C ALA A 58 -8.84 -17.52 0.84
N ASP A 59 -9.82 -17.14 1.63
CA ASP A 59 -11.24 -17.27 1.32
C ASP A 59 -11.85 -15.89 1.00
N ALA A 60 -13.17 -15.85 0.81
CA ALA A 60 -13.89 -14.61 0.53
C ALA A 60 -13.86 -13.61 1.70
N ALA A 61 -13.80 -14.11 2.95
CA ALA A 61 -13.76 -13.27 4.13
C ALA A 61 -12.40 -12.58 4.26
N ALA A 62 -11.31 -13.35 4.19
CA ALA A 62 -9.94 -12.83 4.20
C ALA A 62 -9.71 -11.83 3.05
N LEU A 63 -10.25 -12.12 1.85
CA LEU A 63 -10.20 -11.17 0.73
C LEU A 63 -10.89 -9.85 1.06
N THR A 64 -12.06 -9.91 1.70
CA THR A 64 -12.82 -8.71 2.09
C THR A 64 -12.02 -7.89 3.10
N GLU A 65 -11.52 -8.52 4.17
CA GLU A 65 -10.74 -7.85 5.21
C GLU A 65 -9.48 -7.16 4.64
N VAL A 66 -8.74 -7.83 3.76
CA VAL A 66 -7.55 -7.22 3.12
C VAL A 66 -7.93 -6.04 2.22
N ARG A 67 -9.05 -6.13 1.48
CA ARG A 67 -9.53 -5.02 0.64
C ARG A 67 -9.99 -3.83 1.48
N GLU A 68 -10.57 -4.08 2.65
CA GLU A 68 -10.94 -3.03 3.61
C GLU A 68 -9.73 -2.33 4.21
N VAL A 69 -8.69 -3.10 4.60
CA VAL A 69 -7.40 -2.52 5.00
C VAL A 69 -6.83 -1.67 3.87
N ARG A 70 -6.78 -2.18 2.63
CA ARG A 70 -6.28 -1.43 1.48
C ARG A 70 -7.09 -0.15 1.22
N ALA A 71 -8.42 -0.18 1.36
CA ALA A 71 -9.24 1.01 1.21
C ALA A 71 -8.89 2.08 2.26
N ALA A 72 -8.67 1.68 3.51
CA ALA A 72 -8.20 2.57 4.56
C ALA A 72 -6.79 3.13 4.27
N VAL A 73 -5.84 2.28 3.82
CA VAL A 73 -4.50 2.71 3.40
C VAL A 73 -4.58 3.76 2.30
N ARG A 74 -5.35 3.50 1.24
CA ARG A 74 -5.47 4.43 0.11
C ARG A 74 -6.12 5.76 0.51
N ALA A 75 -7.09 5.75 1.42
CA ALA A 75 -7.66 6.98 1.98
C ALA A 75 -6.64 7.80 2.79
N LEU A 76 -5.79 7.14 3.56
CA LEU A 76 -4.74 7.81 4.33
C LEU A 76 -3.58 8.27 3.44
N PHE A 77 -3.27 7.55 2.36
CA PHE A 77 -2.30 7.99 1.36
C PHE A 77 -2.79 9.24 0.64
N ALA A 78 -4.04 9.23 0.18
CA ALA A 78 -4.70 10.41 -0.38
C ALA A 78 -4.66 11.61 0.59
N HIS A 79 -4.84 11.36 1.89
CA HIS A 79 -4.72 12.41 2.91
C HIS A 79 -3.28 12.91 3.06
N ALA A 80 -2.31 12.01 3.07
CA ALA A 80 -0.90 12.29 3.31
C ALA A 80 -0.25 13.08 2.17
N VAL A 81 -0.72 12.95 0.93
CA VAL A 81 -0.15 13.67 -0.23
C VAL A 81 -0.61 15.12 -0.36
N ARG A 82 -1.51 15.60 0.52
CA ARG A 82 -1.96 17.00 0.49
C ARG A 82 -0.81 17.98 0.73
N PRO A 83 -0.82 19.17 0.10
CA PRO A 83 -1.90 19.75 -0.71
C PRO A 83 -1.97 19.22 -2.16
N GLY A 84 -1.13 18.26 -2.54
CA GLY A 84 -1.23 17.60 -3.85
C GLY A 84 -2.53 16.79 -3.98
N ASP A 85 -2.88 16.50 -5.24
CA ASP A 85 -4.06 15.72 -5.57
C ASP A 85 -3.87 14.23 -5.19
N PRO A 86 -4.94 13.54 -4.75
CA PRO A 86 -4.89 12.10 -4.54
C PRO A 86 -4.71 11.37 -5.88
N SER A 87 -4.46 10.05 -5.81
CA SER A 87 -4.50 9.22 -7.01
C SER A 87 -5.85 9.36 -7.74
N PRO A 88 -5.88 9.44 -9.09
CA PRO A 88 -7.13 9.53 -9.84
C PRO A 88 -8.13 8.39 -9.56
N ALA A 89 -7.66 7.20 -9.16
CA ALA A 89 -8.54 6.10 -8.76
C ALA A 89 -9.33 6.37 -7.46
N ASP A 90 -8.84 7.29 -6.63
CA ASP A 90 -9.36 7.53 -5.30
C ASP A 90 -10.26 8.76 -5.23
N ALA A 91 -10.23 9.65 -6.22
CA ALA A 91 -10.84 10.99 -6.19
C ALA A 91 -12.33 11.03 -5.75
N HIS A 92 -13.07 9.93 -5.88
CA HIS A 92 -14.50 9.87 -5.57
C HIS A 92 -14.90 8.75 -4.59
N ARG A 93 -13.94 8.01 -4.00
CA ARG A 93 -14.23 6.76 -3.27
C ARG A 93 -13.53 6.63 -1.91
N LEU A 94 -13.10 7.75 -1.33
CA LEU A 94 -12.34 7.71 -0.09
C LEU A 94 -13.21 7.61 1.16
N LEU A 95 -12.78 6.73 2.06
CA LEU A 95 -13.26 6.74 3.44
C LEU A 95 -12.91 8.08 4.11
N PRO A 96 -13.78 8.60 5.00
CA PRO A 96 -13.39 9.67 5.90
C PRO A 96 -12.11 9.28 6.68
N VAL A 97 -11.22 10.24 6.87
CA VAL A 97 -9.90 10.00 7.49
C VAL A 97 -10.02 9.33 8.85
N SER A 98 -10.95 9.80 9.69
CA SER A 98 -11.21 9.23 11.01
C SER A 98 -11.67 7.76 10.92
N GLU A 99 -12.44 7.41 9.89
CA GLU A 99 -12.88 6.03 9.68
C GLU A 99 -11.73 5.16 9.18
N ALA A 100 -10.90 5.66 8.26
CA ALA A 100 -9.72 4.93 7.80
C ALA A 100 -8.72 4.67 8.94
N VAL A 101 -8.48 5.64 9.83
CA VAL A 101 -7.67 5.47 11.03
C VAL A 101 -8.27 4.40 11.96
N ARG A 102 -9.58 4.46 12.23
CA ARG A 102 -10.25 3.45 13.06
C ARG A 102 -10.11 2.05 12.48
N ARG A 103 -10.30 1.88 11.17
CA ARG A 103 -10.18 0.57 10.50
C ARG A 103 -8.77 0.01 10.58
N LEU A 104 -7.74 0.81 10.31
CA LEU A 104 -6.36 0.35 10.45
C LEU A 104 -6.02 -0.03 11.89
N ASN A 105 -6.44 0.77 12.86
CA ASN A 105 -6.18 0.46 14.27
C ASN A 105 -6.92 -0.79 14.74
N ALA A 106 -8.17 -0.99 14.32
CA ALA A 106 -8.93 -2.20 14.62
C ALA A 106 -8.30 -3.45 13.98
N ALA A 107 -7.91 -3.37 12.71
CA ALA A 107 -7.22 -4.44 12.01
C ALA A 107 -5.88 -4.79 12.66
N ALA A 108 -5.08 -3.79 13.03
CA ALA A 108 -3.81 -3.99 13.73
C ALA A 108 -3.99 -4.66 15.10
N ALA A 109 -5.12 -4.40 15.77
CA ALA A 109 -5.46 -4.94 17.09
C ALA A 109 -5.98 -6.38 17.06
N LEU A 110 -6.29 -6.96 15.88
CA LEU A 110 -6.72 -8.36 15.77
C LEU A 110 -5.70 -9.35 16.33
N THR A 111 -4.41 -8.97 16.33
CA THR A 111 -3.34 -9.80 16.88
C THR A 111 -2.52 -9.01 17.89
N PRO A 112 -2.96 -8.97 19.16
CA PRO A 112 -2.20 -8.35 20.24
C PRO A 112 -0.81 -8.97 20.32
N THR A 113 0.21 -8.12 20.31
CA THR A 113 1.60 -8.53 20.41
C THR A 113 2.22 -8.03 21.70
N VAL A 114 3.23 -8.74 22.19
CA VAL A 114 4.06 -8.30 23.31
C VAL A 114 5.50 -8.14 22.85
N PRO A 115 6.26 -7.16 23.39
CA PRO A 115 7.69 -7.09 23.14
C PRO A 115 8.39 -8.28 23.79
N VAL A 116 9.22 -8.96 23.01
CA VAL A 116 10.08 -10.07 23.44
C VAL A 116 11.51 -9.73 23.09
N LEU A 117 12.36 -9.69 24.12
CA LEU A 117 13.79 -9.51 23.97
C LEU A 117 14.44 -10.86 23.67
N THR A 118 15.09 -10.95 22.51
CA THR A 118 15.95 -12.07 22.13
C THR A 118 17.40 -11.62 22.17
N TRP A 119 18.25 -12.39 22.84
CA TRP A 119 19.68 -12.10 22.96
C TRP A 119 20.47 -13.38 22.76
N ASP A 120 20.89 -13.60 21.51
CA ASP A 120 21.74 -14.73 21.14
C ASP A 120 23.21 -14.40 21.46
N ASP A 121 24.01 -15.43 21.76
CA ASP A 121 25.41 -15.24 22.14
C ASP A 121 26.22 -14.61 21.00
N GLY A 122 26.96 -13.54 21.32
CA GLY A 122 27.71 -12.73 20.35
C GLY A 122 26.87 -11.85 19.42
N ALA A 123 25.55 -11.80 19.57
CA ALA A 123 24.66 -10.95 18.76
C ALA A 123 24.21 -9.68 19.49
N THR A 124 23.89 -8.64 18.73
CA THR A 124 23.18 -7.46 19.24
C THR A 124 21.79 -7.88 19.73
N PRO A 125 21.34 -7.46 20.93
CA PRO A 125 20.00 -7.76 21.40
C PRO A 125 18.93 -7.22 20.44
N LEU A 126 17.89 -8.02 20.19
CA LEU A 126 16.78 -7.67 19.32
C LEU A 126 15.48 -7.72 20.10
N VAL A 127 14.65 -6.68 19.96
CA VAL A 127 13.26 -6.71 20.44
C VAL A 127 12.36 -7.07 19.27
N ARG A 128 11.49 -8.06 19.47
CA ARG A 128 10.50 -8.52 18.50
C ARG A 128 9.11 -8.39 19.11
N GLN A 129 8.13 -8.02 18.31
CA GLN A 129 6.73 -8.09 18.72
C GLN A 129 6.24 -9.52 18.46
N GLU A 130 5.80 -10.24 19.49
CA GLU A 130 5.29 -11.61 19.39
C GLU A 130 3.81 -11.72 19.69
N VAL A 131 3.08 -12.46 18.84
CA VAL A 131 1.69 -12.86 19.11
C VAL A 131 1.73 -14.01 20.12
N ARG A 132 1.08 -13.86 21.26
CA ARG A 132 1.13 -14.87 22.35
C ARG A 132 -0.05 -15.83 22.35
N THR A 133 -1.09 -15.53 21.59
CA THR A 133 -2.31 -16.32 21.51
C THR A 133 -2.49 -16.85 20.08
N PRO A 134 -2.85 -18.12 19.90
CA PRO A 134 -3.25 -18.62 18.58
C PRO A 134 -4.38 -17.76 18.01
N VAL A 135 -4.23 -17.35 16.77
CA VAL A 135 -5.18 -16.53 16.02
C VAL A 135 -5.30 -17.09 14.61
N PRO A 136 -6.44 -16.90 13.92
CA PRO A 136 -6.59 -17.31 12.53
C PRO A 136 -5.52 -16.69 11.62
N ALA A 137 -5.11 -17.43 10.57
CA ALA A 137 -4.13 -16.93 9.61
C ALA A 137 -4.60 -15.67 8.85
N SER A 138 -5.92 -15.54 8.63
CA SER A 138 -6.55 -14.33 8.09
C SER A 138 -6.30 -13.10 8.96
N ASP A 139 -6.38 -13.26 10.28
CA ASP A 139 -6.23 -12.18 11.25
C ASP A 139 -4.76 -11.79 11.38
N LEU A 140 -3.85 -12.77 11.33
CA LEU A 140 -2.41 -12.54 11.24
C LEU A 140 -2.05 -11.69 10.02
N LEU A 141 -2.55 -12.08 8.84
CA LEU A 141 -2.32 -11.33 7.60
C LEU A 141 -2.88 -9.91 7.70
N THR A 142 -4.16 -9.79 8.07
CA THR A 142 -4.86 -8.50 8.13
C THR A 142 -4.17 -7.54 9.11
N ALA A 143 -3.79 -8.04 10.28
CA ALA A 143 -3.06 -7.26 11.27
C ALA A 143 -1.64 -6.90 10.83
N ALA A 144 -0.92 -7.81 10.17
CA ALA A 144 0.41 -7.54 9.65
C ALA A 144 0.39 -6.42 8.60
N LEU A 145 -0.56 -6.45 7.67
CA LEU A 145 -0.75 -5.41 6.66
C LEU A 145 -1.13 -4.07 7.29
N ALA A 146 -2.04 -4.09 8.27
CA ALA A 146 -2.43 -2.89 8.99
C ALA A 146 -1.26 -2.27 9.78
N ARG A 147 -0.47 -3.09 10.49
CA ARG A 147 0.73 -2.61 11.20
C ARG A 147 1.80 -2.07 10.26
N ALA A 148 2.03 -2.71 9.11
CA ALA A 148 2.95 -2.19 8.09
C ALA A 148 2.49 -0.80 7.60
N ALA A 149 1.18 -0.64 7.36
CA ALA A 149 0.63 0.65 6.95
C ALA A 149 0.73 1.71 8.06
N VAL A 150 0.48 1.36 9.32
CA VAL A 150 0.66 2.27 10.45
C VAL A 150 2.13 2.70 10.56
N GLY A 151 3.07 1.74 10.49
CA GLY A 151 4.51 2.00 10.50
C GLY A 151 4.95 2.93 9.37
N PHE A 152 4.49 2.67 8.14
CA PHE A 152 4.75 3.54 6.99
C PHE A 152 4.18 4.95 7.18
N LEU A 153 2.93 5.07 7.65
CA LEU A 153 2.28 6.37 7.85
C LEU A 153 2.91 7.17 9.01
N ALA A 154 3.62 6.51 9.93
CA ALA A 154 4.34 7.15 11.02
C ALA A 154 5.82 7.43 10.69
N SER A 155 6.32 6.98 9.54
CA SER A 155 7.73 7.13 9.15
C SER A 155 7.98 8.35 8.25
N ASP A 156 9.26 8.68 8.05
CA ASP A 156 9.70 9.73 7.13
C ASP A 156 9.35 9.43 5.66
N ASP A 157 9.14 8.15 5.30
CA ASP A 157 8.73 7.78 3.95
C ASP A 157 7.35 8.34 3.60
N ARG A 158 6.48 8.58 4.59
CA ARG A 158 5.22 9.32 4.40
C ARG A 158 5.47 10.67 3.71
N GLU A 159 6.54 11.38 4.07
CA GLU A 159 6.84 12.71 3.51
C GLU A 159 7.31 12.64 2.05
N ARG A 160 7.83 11.48 1.65
CA ARG A 160 8.25 11.17 0.27
C ARG A 160 7.11 10.63 -0.59
N LEU A 161 5.98 10.25 0.00
CA LEU A 161 4.83 9.70 -0.72
C LEU A 161 4.22 10.72 -1.70
N ARG A 162 3.98 10.31 -2.94
CA ARG A 162 3.34 11.12 -3.98
C ARG A 162 2.33 10.27 -4.77
N ALA A 163 1.32 10.92 -5.33
CA ALA A 163 0.46 10.32 -6.36
C ALA A 163 1.04 10.58 -7.75
N CYS A 164 0.96 9.61 -8.66
CA CYS A 164 1.41 9.77 -10.04
C CYS A 164 0.27 10.29 -10.91
N HIS A 165 0.42 11.49 -11.45
CA HIS A 165 -0.60 12.13 -12.32
C HIS A 165 -0.33 11.94 -13.82
N ALA A 166 0.53 11.00 -14.20
CA ALA A 166 0.74 10.72 -15.61
C ALA A 166 -0.57 10.16 -16.21
N PRO A 167 -0.87 10.46 -17.49
CA PRO A 167 -2.04 9.90 -18.15
C PRO A 167 -2.13 8.39 -17.95
N ARG A 168 -3.32 7.92 -17.55
CA ARG A 168 -3.61 6.50 -17.27
C ARG A 168 -2.74 5.90 -16.16
N CYS A 169 -2.40 6.68 -15.14
CA CYS A 169 -1.71 6.19 -13.93
C CYS A 169 -2.57 6.46 -12.68
N VAL A 170 -2.57 5.49 -11.76
CA VAL A 170 -3.32 5.56 -10.50
C VAL A 170 -2.46 5.13 -9.30
N ARG A 171 -1.14 5.08 -9.50
CA ARG A 171 -0.18 4.59 -8.49
C ARG A 171 0.20 5.71 -7.53
N TYR A 172 0.37 5.35 -6.27
CA TYR A 172 1.24 6.10 -5.36
C TYR A 172 2.69 5.64 -5.55
N PHE A 173 3.65 6.46 -5.16
CA PHE A 173 5.07 6.14 -5.19
C PHE A 173 5.85 6.94 -4.15
N LEU A 174 7.03 6.45 -3.78
CA LEU A 174 7.98 7.23 -2.99
C LEU A 174 8.89 8.02 -3.91
N LYS A 175 9.04 9.31 -3.60
CA LYS A 175 9.96 10.20 -4.29
C LYS A 175 11.38 9.91 -3.81
N ASP A 176 12.22 9.41 -4.72
CA ASP A 176 13.61 9.06 -4.46
C ASP A 176 14.57 10.24 -4.66
N HIS A 177 14.20 11.19 -5.52
CA HIS A 177 14.98 12.40 -5.73
C HIS A 177 14.10 13.64 -5.99
N PRO A 178 14.59 14.88 -5.71
CA PRO A 178 13.79 16.10 -5.76
C PRO A 178 13.11 16.40 -7.10
N ARG A 179 13.66 15.91 -8.22
CA ARG A 179 13.13 16.10 -9.58
C ARG A 179 12.17 15.00 -10.05
N GLN A 180 11.91 13.97 -9.24
CA GLN A 180 11.01 12.89 -9.64
C GLN A 180 9.56 13.34 -9.54
N GLU A 181 8.90 13.48 -10.68
CA GLU A 181 7.48 13.86 -10.79
C GLU A 181 6.57 12.65 -11.07
N TRP A 182 7.15 11.53 -11.53
CA TRP A 182 6.41 10.37 -12.00
C TRP A 182 6.90 9.08 -11.33
N CYS A 183 6.00 8.12 -11.14
CA CYS A 183 6.37 6.86 -10.48
C CYS A 183 7.38 6.02 -11.26
N LYS A 184 7.45 6.15 -12.60
CA LYS A 184 8.38 5.45 -13.49
C LYS A 184 8.69 6.29 -14.74
N PRO A 185 9.84 6.10 -15.42
CA PRO A 185 10.18 6.82 -16.65
C PRO A 185 9.11 6.75 -17.75
N SER A 186 8.47 5.59 -17.92
CA SER A 186 7.39 5.41 -18.90
C SER A 186 6.17 6.30 -18.64
N CYS A 187 5.91 6.67 -17.37
CA CYS A 187 4.86 7.61 -17.01
C CYS A 187 5.21 9.04 -17.46
N GLY A 188 6.47 9.45 -17.29
CA GLY A 188 6.96 10.73 -17.81
C GLY A 188 6.89 10.83 -19.34
N ASN A 189 7.20 9.74 -20.05
CA ASN A 189 7.04 9.67 -21.51
C ASN A 189 5.58 9.84 -21.92
N ARG A 190 4.63 9.15 -21.26
CA ARG A 190 3.19 9.32 -21.53
C ARG A 190 2.72 10.75 -21.28
N ALA A 191 3.17 11.38 -20.20
CA ALA A 191 2.82 12.78 -19.90
C ALA A 191 3.34 13.74 -20.99
N ARG A 192 4.56 13.52 -21.50
CA ARG A 192 5.14 14.33 -22.58
C ARG A 192 4.35 14.18 -23.89
N VAL A 193 3.99 12.95 -24.25
CA VAL A 193 3.21 12.64 -25.45
C VAL A 193 1.81 13.26 -25.37
N ALA A 194 1.12 13.15 -24.24
CA ALA A 194 -0.20 13.76 -24.05
C ALA A 194 -0.16 15.29 -24.25
N ARG A 195 0.79 15.98 -23.61
CA ARG A 195 0.97 17.44 -23.79
C ARG A 195 1.26 17.83 -25.24
N HIS A 196 1.98 17.00 -25.99
CA HIS A 196 2.20 17.24 -27.42
C HIS A 196 0.88 17.17 -28.20
N HIS A 197 0.08 16.12 -28.00
CA HIS A 197 -1.22 15.99 -28.66
C HIS A 197 -2.22 17.09 -28.28
N GLU A 198 -2.23 17.53 -27.02
CA GLU A 198 -3.09 18.63 -26.56
C GLU A 198 -2.76 19.95 -27.28
N ARG A 199 -1.47 20.26 -27.46
CA ARG A 199 -1.05 21.46 -28.21
C ARG A 199 -1.47 21.42 -29.67
N HIS A 200 -1.20 20.30 -30.36
CA HIS A 200 -1.62 20.13 -31.76
C HIS A 200 -3.13 20.19 -31.94
N ARG A 201 -3.91 19.70 -30.96
CA ARG A 201 -5.38 19.83 -30.98
C ARG A 201 -5.84 21.26 -30.76
N ALA A 202 -5.20 22.01 -29.88
CA ALA A 202 -5.54 23.42 -29.64
C ALA A 202 -5.22 24.29 -30.86
N GLU A 203 -4.10 24.01 -31.55
CA GLU A 203 -3.72 24.68 -32.80
C GLU A 203 -4.71 24.39 -33.94
N ALA A 204 -5.23 23.17 -34.03
CA ALA A 204 -6.21 22.77 -35.05
C ALA A 204 -7.66 23.23 -34.78
N VAL A 205 -7.98 23.71 -33.57
CA VAL A 205 -9.33 24.21 -33.20
C VAL A 205 -9.37 25.75 -33.20
N GLY A 206 -8.21 26.41 -33.26
CA GLY A 206 -8.07 27.87 -33.33
C GLY A 206 -8.04 28.46 -34.74
N ASP A 207 -8.18 27.62 -35.77
CA ASP A 207 -8.32 27.95 -37.20
C ASP A 207 -9.73 27.58 -37.68
#